data_AF-A0AAV5Y5E4-F1
#
_entry.id   AF-A0AAV5Y5E4-F1
#
_cell.length_a   1.000
_cell.length_b   1.000
_cell.length_c   1.000
_cell.angle_alpha   90.00
_cell.angle_beta   90.00
_cell.angle_gamma   90.00
#
_symmetry.space_group_name_H-M   'P 1'
#
loop_
_entity.id
_entity.type
_entity.pdbx_description
1 polymer ?
#
loop_
_entity_poly.entity_id
_entity_poly.type
_entity_poly.pdbx_seq_one_letter_code
_entity_poly.pdbx_strand_id
1 'polypeptide(L)'
;MRHRRALAVTPPVLFLLVSLLHPLPDWAHIVDSLAPRWTLWMAVHVAQLVLVPLLVFSVWMLLGGLTGRLPGLARAALIVFAAFYSAFDTIVGLGTGLLVRRAMLLDGAEREAAARLAQWFWDARLDPRLPVVWVIAIGTMAWLIAMIATALALRRAGAPRRIAVLLIVSGLALAIDHPFPTGTIAMFCLMIAISLRERTRYAS
;
A
#
# COMPACT_ATOMS: atom_id res chain seq x y z
N MET A 1 -1.78 -22.89 -15.39
CA MET A 1 -0.72 -21.93 -15.79
C MET A 1 -1.23 -20.50 -15.96
N ARG A 2 -2.17 -20.24 -16.89
CA ARG A 2 -2.79 -18.91 -17.05
C ARG A 2 -3.46 -18.39 -15.77
N HIS A 3 -4.18 -19.25 -15.06
CA HIS A 3 -4.88 -18.87 -13.82
C HIS A 3 -3.93 -18.40 -12.71
N ARG A 4 -2.82 -19.11 -12.45
CA ARG A 4 -1.85 -18.71 -11.41
C ARG A 4 -1.24 -17.33 -11.72
N ARG A 5 -0.83 -17.11 -12.96
CA ARG A 5 -0.27 -15.81 -13.39
C ARG A 5 -1.32 -14.71 -13.27
N ALA A 6 -2.56 -14.96 -13.70
CA ALA A 6 -3.65 -14.00 -13.53
C ALA A 6 -3.86 -13.66 -12.05
N LEU A 7 -3.97 -14.68 -11.18
CA LEU A 7 -4.13 -14.50 -9.74
C LEU A 7 -3.00 -13.67 -9.10
N ALA A 8 -1.75 -13.86 -9.52
CA ALA A 8 -0.64 -13.09 -8.97
C ALA A 8 -0.57 -11.66 -9.52
N VAL A 9 -0.96 -11.43 -10.77
CA VAL A 9 -0.84 -10.14 -11.46
C VAL A 9 -2.05 -9.23 -11.24
N THR A 10 -3.25 -9.78 -11.09
CA THR A 10 -4.48 -9.00 -10.93
C THR A 10 -4.43 -8.04 -9.73
N PRO A 11 -3.98 -8.43 -8.53
CA PRO A 11 -3.94 -7.51 -7.39
C PRO A 11 -3.13 -6.24 -7.62
N PRO A 12 -1.85 -6.27 -8.09
CA PRO A 12 -1.13 -5.04 -8.39
C PRO A 12 -1.75 -4.24 -9.55
N VAL A 13 -2.42 -4.88 -10.52
CA VAL A 13 -3.16 -4.14 -11.56
C VAL A 13 -4.33 -3.35 -10.97
N LEU A 14 -5.14 -3.98 -10.12
CA LEU A 14 -6.26 -3.31 -9.47
C LEU A 14 -5.79 -2.21 -8.51
N PHE A 15 -4.73 -2.47 -7.75
CA PHE A 15 -4.12 -1.47 -6.88
C PHE A 15 -3.54 -0.30 -7.68
N LEU A 16 -2.93 -0.55 -8.85
CA LEU A 16 -2.46 0.50 -9.75
C LEU A 16 -3.62 1.43 -10.15
N LEU A 17 -4.78 0.88 -10.51
CA LEU A 17 -5.95 1.68 -10.85
C LEU A 17 -6.45 2.48 -9.65
N VAL A 18 -6.51 1.88 -8.46
CA VAL A 18 -6.90 2.58 -7.23
C VAL A 18 -5.92 3.71 -6.89
N SER A 19 -4.61 3.49 -7.07
CA SER A 19 -3.57 4.51 -6.88
C SER A 19 -3.74 5.71 -7.81
N LEU A 20 -4.12 5.48 -9.07
CA LEU A 20 -4.40 6.54 -10.04
C LEU A 20 -5.67 7.34 -9.71
N LEU A 21 -6.67 6.68 -9.13
CA LEU A 21 -7.95 7.29 -8.76
C LEU A 21 -7.92 7.95 -7.37
N HIS A 22 -6.87 7.71 -6.58
CA HIS A 22 -6.78 8.18 -5.20
C HIS A 22 -6.76 9.72 -5.14
N PRO A 23 -7.71 10.37 -4.42
CA PRO A 23 -7.70 11.81 -4.29
C PRO A 23 -6.49 12.30 -3.50
N LEU A 24 -5.71 13.21 -4.09
CA LEU A 24 -4.63 13.89 -3.38
C LEU A 24 -5.22 15.04 -2.53
N PRO A 25 -5.16 14.97 -1.20
CA PRO A 25 -5.63 16.04 -0.34
C PRO A 25 -4.66 17.21 -0.35
N ASP A 26 -5.19 18.41 -0.16
CA ASP A 26 -4.43 19.55 0.37
C ASP A 26 -4.28 19.34 1.88
N TRP A 27 -3.03 19.32 2.33
CA TRP A 27 -2.69 18.95 3.70
C TRP A 27 -3.04 20.05 4.69
N ALA A 28 -3.19 21.30 4.26
CA ALA A 28 -3.53 22.42 5.13
C ALA A 28 -5.04 22.59 5.36
N HIS A 29 -5.86 22.05 4.44
CA HIS A 29 -7.30 22.26 4.41
C HIS A 29 -8.05 20.95 4.13
N ILE A 30 -7.92 19.97 5.02
CA ILE A 30 -8.34 18.59 4.76
C ILE A 30 -9.85 18.46 4.45
N VAL A 31 -10.70 19.23 5.14
CA VAL A 31 -12.15 19.18 4.94
C VAL A 31 -12.53 19.73 3.58
N ASP A 32 -12.10 20.94 3.25
CA ASP A 32 -12.48 21.59 1.99
C ASP A 32 -11.87 20.87 0.78
N SER A 33 -10.68 20.28 0.96
CA SER A 33 -10.04 19.47 -0.07
C SER A 33 -10.78 18.16 -0.36
N LEU A 34 -11.20 17.44 0.69
CA LEU A 34 -11.80 16.12 0.54
C LEU A 34 -13.31 16.15 0.34
N ALA A 35 -14.04 17.16 0.84
CA ALA A 35 -15.50 17.22 0.74
C ALA A 35 -16.04 17.02 -0.69
N PRO A 36 -15.46 17.62 -1.76
CA PRO A 36 -15.92 17.43 -3.13
C PRO A 36 -15.71 16.01 -3.67
N ARG A 37 -14.75 15.26 -3.11
CA ARG A 37 -14.34 13.91 -3.58
C ARG A 37 -14.51 12.85 -2.49
N TRP A 38 -15.31 13.15 -1.47
CA TRP A 38 -15.43 12.33 -0.27
C TRP A 38 -15.81 10.88 -0.57
N THR A 39 -16.77 10.67 -1.46
CA THR A 39 -17.20 9.31 -1.85
C THR A 39 -16.06 8.52 -2.49
N LEU A 40 -15.26 9.17 -3.34
CA LEU A 40 -14.11 8.54 -3.98
C LEU A 40 -13.03 8.22 -2.94
N TRP A 41 -12.74 9.16 -2.03
CA TRP A 41 -11.82 8.93 -0.90
C TRP A 41 -12.22 7.72 -0.07
N MET A 42 -13.49 7.59 0.31
CA MET A 42 -13.96 6.42 1.05
C MET A 42 -13.86 5.13 0.23
N ALA A 43 -14.23 5.18 -1.05
CA ALA A 43 -14.20 4.02 -1.92
C ALA A 43 -12.79 3.47 -2.13
N VAL A 44 -11.78 4.33 -2.33
CA VAL A 44 -10.39 3.88 -2.54
C VAL A 44 -9.84 3.19 -1.29
N HIS A 45 -10.06 3.75 -0.09
CA HIS A 45 -9.55 3.15 1.15
C HIS A 45 -10.31 1.85 1.51
N VAL A 46 -11.62 1.76 1.24
CA VAL A 46 -12.36 0.49 1.38
C VAL A 46 -11.82 -0.56 0.40
N ALA A 47 -11.55 -0.18 -0.85
CA ALA A 47 -10.95 -1.08 -1.83
C ALA A 47 -9.54 -1.53 -1.39
N GLN A 48 -8.74 -0.63 -0.82
CA GLN A 48 -7.40 -0.94 -0.32
C GLN A 48 -7.41 -1.98 0.79
N LEU A 49 -8.42 -2.01 1.69
CA LEU A 49 -8.55 -3.07 2.69
C LEU A 49 -8.62 -4.49 2.09
N VAL A 50 -9.18 -4.62 0.89
CA VAL A 50 -9.22 -5.89 0.16
C VAL A 50 -7.96 -6.08 -0.68
N LEU A 51 -7.44 -5.02 -1.29
CA LEU A 51 -6.31 -5.11 -2.20
C LEU A 51 -4.98 -5.32 -1.48
N VAL A 52 -4.78 -4.82 -0.26
CA VAL A 52 -3.56 -5.03 0.53
C VAL A 52 -3.30 -6.53 0.82
N PRO A 53 -4.25 -7.33 1.36
CA PRO A 53 -4.02 -8.75 1.56
C PRO A 53 -3.85 -9.51 0.23
N LEU A 54 -4.56 -9.11 -0.83
CA LEU A 54 -4.35 -9.70 -2.17
C LEU A 54 -2.96 -9.37 -2.74
N LEU A 55 -2.45 -8.17 -2.49
CA LEU A 55 -1.11 -7.75 -2.86
C LEU A 55 -0.05 -8.57 -2.11
N VAL A 56 -0.26 -8.79 -0.80
CA VAL A 56 0.58 -9.68 0.01
C VAL A 56 0.58 -11.09 -0.57
N PHE A 57 -0.59 -11.61 -0.93
CA PHE A 57 -0.72 -12.91 -1.59
C PHE A 57 0.08 -12.96 -2.91
N SER A 58 0.02 -11.92 -3.75
CA SER A 58 0.83 -11.83 -4.98
C SER A 58 2.33 -11.95 -4.72
N VAL A 59 2.86 -11.24 -3.72
CA VAL A 59 4.30 -11.34 -3.36
C VAL A 59 4.61 -12.70 -2.75
N TRP A 60 3.72 -13.25 -1.92
CA TRP A 60 3.88 -14.58 -1.32
C TRP A 60 4.01 -15.68 -2.37
N MET A 61 3.22 -15.59 -3.46
CA MET A 61 3.29 -16.54 -4.56
C MET A 61 4.65 -16.56 -5.27
N LEU A 62 5.37 -15.43 -5.31
CA LEU A 62 6.73 -15.35 -5.88
C LEU A 62 7.73 -16.22 -5.11
N LEU A 63 7.50 -16.40 -3.81
CA LEU A 63 8.31 -17.22 -2.92
C LEU A 63 7.94 -18.70 -2.96
N GLY A 64 6.89 -19.09 -3.69
CA GLY A 64 6.45 -20.48 -3.79
C GLY A 64 7.56 -21.39 -4.31
N GLY A 65 7.81 -22.50 -3.61
CA GLY A 65 8.91 -23.44 -3.88
C GLY A 65 10.27 -23.06 -3.27
N LEU A 66 10.40 -21.87 -2.65
CA LEU A 66 11.63 -21.44 -1.98
C LEU A 66 11.57 -21.68 -0.48
N THR A 67 12.63 -22.29 0.05
CA THR A 67 12.85 -22.55 1.48
C THR A 67 14.09 -21.80 1.99
N GLY A 68 14.25 -21.73 3.32
CA GLY A 68 15.38 -21.08 3.98
C GLY A 68 15.08 -19.69 4.57
N ARG A 69 16.12 -19.02 5.07
CA ARG A 69 16.00 -17.81 5.90
C ARG A 69 15.36 -16.62 5.17
N LEU A 70 15.77 -16.34 3.93
CA LEU A 70 15.24 -15.18 3.18
C LEU A 70 13.75 -15.32 2.82
N PRO A 71 13.27 -16.43 2.23
CA PRO A 71 11.84 -16.62 2.04
C PRO A 71 11.04 -16.61 3.35
N GLY A 72 11.61 -17.14 4.45
CA GLY A 72 10.98 -17.08 5.78
C GLY A 72 10.81 -15.65 6.29
N LEU A 73 11.89 -14.86 6.24
CA LEU A 73 11.88 -13.44 6.61
C LEU A 73 10.89 -12.63 5.77
N ALA A 74 10.88 -12.84 4.45
CA ALA A 74 9.95 -12.16 3.56
C ALA A 74 8.48 -12.45 3.93
N ARG A 75 8.14 -13.72 4.20
CA ARG A 75 6.78 -14.11 4.61
C ARG A 75 6.38 -13.50 5.95
N ALA A 76 7.27 -13.54 6.94
CA ALA A 76 7.00 -12.91 8.23
C ALA A 76 6.77 -11.39 8.08
N ALA A 77 7.63 -10.72 7.30
CA ALA A 77 7.50 -9.30 7.03
C ALA A 77 6.21 -8.95 6.25
N LEU A 78 5.77 -9.82 5.32
CA LEU A 78 4.49 -9.65 4.62
C LEU A 78 3.27 -9.71 5.57
N ILE A 79 3.30 -10.59 6.59
CA ILE A 79 2.23 -10.67 7.60
C ILE A 79 2.19 -9.37 8.42
N VAL A 80 3.35 -8.90 8.88
CA VAL A 80 3.46 -7.64 9.63
C VAL A 80 2.99 -6.47 8.78
N PHE A 81 3.42 -6.40 7.52
CA PHE A 81 2.95 -5.39 6.56
C PHE A 81 1.43 -5.43 6.41
N ALA A 82 0.83 -6.59 6.16
CA ALA A 82 -0.62 -6.72 6.01
C ALA A 82 -1.37 -6.13 7.20
N ALA A 83 -0.94 -6.45 8.43
CA ALA A 83 -1.58 -5.96 9.65
C ALA A 83 -1.41 -4.46 9.83
N PHE A 84 -0.16 -3.98 9.82
CA PHE A 84 0.15 -2.58 10.15
C PHE A 84 -0.26 -1.60 9.05
N TYR A 85 -0.08 -1.98 7.79
CA TYR A 85 -0.48 -1.13 6.67
C TYR A 85 -2.01 -1.02 6.55
N SER A 86 -2.75 -2.11 6.76
CA SER A 86 -4.23 -2.05 6.79
C SER A 86 -4.74 -1.21 7.97
N ALA A 87 -4.08 -1.29 9.13
CA ALA A 87 -4.40 -0.45 10.29
C ALA A 87 -4.14 1.03 9.99
N PHE A 88 -2.99 1.36 9.40
CA PHE A 88 -2.68 2.71 8.92
C PHE A 88 -3.76 3.23 7.95
N ASP A 89 -4.04 2.46 6.90
CA ASP A 89 -4.96 2.84 5.83
C ASP A 89 -6.39 3.05 6.37
N THR A 90 -6.80 2.24 7.35
CA THR A 90 -8.06 2.42 8.07
C THR A 90 -8.08 3.70 8.89
N ILE A 91 -7.04 3.92 9.71
CA ILE A 91 -6.98 5.08 10.64
C ILE A 91 -6.94 6.38 9.85
N VAL A 92 -6.00 6.50 8.91
CA VAL A 92 -5.75 7.74 8.16
C VAL A 92 -6.74 7.91 7.02
N GLY A 93 -7.04 6.84 6.28
CA GLY A 93 -8.00 6.88 5.18
C GLY A 93 -9.43 7.04 5.69
N LEU A 94 -9.97 5.97 6.28
CA LEU A 94 -11.38 5.95 6.69
C LEU A 94 -11.67 6.89 7.86
N GLY A 95 -10.77 6.98 8.85
CA GLY A 95 -10.94 7.87 10.00
C GLY A 95 -11.03 9.35 9.60
N THR A 96 -10.10 9.84 8.77
CA THR A 96 -10.19 11.21 8.23
C THR A 96 -11.45 11.41 7.41
N GLY A 97 -11.82 10.44 6.56
CA GLY A 97 -13.04 10.51 5.78
C GLY A 97 -14.31 10.65 6.63
N LEU A 98 -14.42 9.93 7.74
CA LEU A 98 -15.55 10.04 8.67
C LEU A 98 -15.61 11.41 9.36
N LEU A 99 -14.47 11.98 9.75
CA LEU A 99 -14.41 13.33 10.34
C LEU A 99 -14.77 14.41 9.33
N VAL A 100 -14.28 14.31 8.09
CA VAL A 100 -14.68 15.19 6.99
C VAL A 100 -16.18 15.10 6.76
N ARG A 101 -16.75 13.89 6.74
CA ARG A 101 -18.21 13.71 6.60
C ARG A 101 -18.97 14.41 7.71
N ARG A 102 -18.48 14.34 8.95
CA ARG A 102 -19.12 15.05 10.07
C ARG A 102 -19.10 16.56 9.86
N ALA A 103 -17.98 17.13 9.42
CA ALA A 103 -17.87 18.56 9.14
C ALA A 103 -18.80 19.01 7.99
N MET A 104 -18.98 18.18 6.95
CA MET A 104 -19.89 18.47 5.83
C MET A 104 -21.38 18.55 6.23
N LEU A 105 -21.76 17.98 7.38
CA LEU A 105 -23.14 17.94 7.87
C LEU A 105 -23.44 19.03 8.92
N LEU A 106 -22.48 19.92 9.19
CA LEU A 106 -22.56 20.97 10.20
C LEU A 106 -22.43 22.33 9.53
N ASP A 107 -22.86 23.37 10.25
CA ASP A 107 -22.77 24.77 9.83
C ASP A 107 -22.13 25.65 10.91
N GLY A 108 -21.74 26.87 10.53
CA GLY A 108 -21.21 27.89 11.44
C GLY A 108 -20.07 27.41 12.34
N ALA A 109 -20.13 27.79 13.63
CA ALA A 109 -19.08 27.49 14.59
C ALA A 109 -18.85 25.98 14.81
N GLU A 110 -19.90 25.15 14.69
CA GLU A 110 -19.79 23.71 14.83
C GLU A 110 -19.01 23.07 13.68
N ARG A 111 -19.24 23.55 12.45
CA ARG A 111 -18.46 23.13 11.28
C ARG A 111 -17.00 23.48 11.44
N GLU A 112 -16.69 24.70 11.88
CA GLU A 112 -15.31 25.13 12.09
C GLU A 112 -14.59 24.27 13.14
N ALA A 113 -15.28 23.95 14.25
CA ALA A 113 -14.73 23.07 15.27
C ALA A 113 -14.47 21.66 14.73
N ALA A 114 -15.41 21.09 13.97
CA ALA A 114 -15.24 19.78 13.33
C ALA A 114 -14.10 19.78 12.30
N ALA A 115 -13.94 20.87 11.54
CA ALA A 115 -12.85 21.01 10.58
C ALA A 115 -11.48 21.08 11.26
N ARG A 116 -11.35 21.82 12.37
CA ARG A 116 -10.12 21.83 13.18
C ARG A 116 -9.79 20.45 13.75
N LEU A 117 -10.79 19.71 14.20
CA LEU A 117 -10.60 18.34 14.69
C LEU A 117 -10.15 17.39 13.57
N ALA A 118 -10.78 17.47 12.39
CA ALA A 118 -10.38 16.68 11.23
C ALA A 118 -8.94 16.99 10.79
N GLN A 119 -8.56 18.27 10.81
CA GLN A 119 -7.21 18.72 10.50
C GLN A 119 -6.20 18.20 11.52
N TRP A 120 -6.47 18.35 12.81
CA TRP A 120 -5.62 17.80 13.87
C TRP A 120 -5.44 16.28 13.73
N PHE A 121 -6.52 15.54 13.46
CA PHE A 121 -6.47 14.09 13.28
C PHE A 121 -5.63 13.69 12.07
N TRP A 122 -5.74 14.44 10.97
CA TRP A 122 -4.88 14.26 9.80
C TRP A 122 -3.41 14.48 10.17
N ASP A 123 -3.07 15.60 10.80
CA ASP A 123 -1.69 15.97 11.13
C ASP A 123 -1.06 15.04 12.17
N ALA A 124 -1.88 14.49 13.08
CA ALA A 124 -1.47 13.53 14.09
C ALA A 124 -0.76 12.30 13.50
N ARG A 125 -1.03 11.93 12.24
CA ARG A 125 -0.35 10.82 11.55
C ARG A 125 1.17 10.99 11.46
N LEU A 126 1.67 12.23 11.55
CA LEU A 126 3.09 12.57 11.47
C LEU A 126 3.70 12.92 12.83
N ASP A 127 2.93 12.96 13.92
CA ASP A 127 3.45 13.33 15.24
C ASP A 127 4.23 12.15 15.85
N PRO A 128 5.56 12.26 16.07
CA PRO A 128 6.39 11.21 16.68
C PRO A 128 5.93 10.77 18.08
N ARG A 129 5.14 11.60 18.77
CA ARG A 129 4.63 11.33 20.12
C ARG A 129 3.39 10.43 20.14
N LEU A 130 2.72 10.26 18.99
CA LEU A 130 1.48 9.49 18.90
C LEU A 130 1.73 8.09 18.33
N PRO A 131 0.94 7.06 18.70
CA PRO A 131 1.15 5.70 18.21
C PRO A 131 1.01 5.54 16.69
N VAL A 132 0.21 6.38 16.03
CA VAL A 132 -0.13 6.25 14.60
C VAL A 132 1.10 6.31 13.68
N VAL A 133 2.07 7.19 13.97
CA VAL A 133 3.30 7.30 13.17
C VAL A 133 4.13 6.00 13.23
N TRP A 134 4.10 5.32 14.37
CA TRP A 134 4.79 4.05 14.56
C TRP A 134 4.08 2.90 13.84
N VAL A 135 2.74 2.95 13.77
CA VAL A 135 1.97 2.01 12.93
C VAL A 135 2.39 2.14 11.47
N ILE A 136 2.49 3.38 10.97
CA ILE A 136 2.95 3.68 9.60
C ILE A 136 4.38 3.17 9.41
N ALA A 137 5.30 3.56 10.29
CA ALA A 137 6.72 3.20 10.18
C ALA A 137 6.93 1.69 10.15
N ILE A 138 6.27 0.93 11.04
CA ILE A 138 6.37 -0.53 11.08
C ILE A 138 5.83 -1.15 9.80
N GLY A 139 4.67 -0.72 9.31
CA GLY A 139 4.10 -1.19 8.05
C GLY A 139 5.05 -0.94 6.88
N THR A 140 5.55 0.29 6.74
CA THR A 140 6.48 0.68 5.69
C THR A 140 7.79 -0.11 5.74
N MET A 141 8.37 -0.28 6.93
CA MET A 141 9.61 -1.05 7.09
C MET A 141 9.39 -2.53 6.79
N ALA A 142 8.27 -3.10 7.24
CA ALA A 142 7.92 -4.48 6.94
C ALA A 142 7.77 -4.73 5.43
N TRP A 143 7.17 -3.79 4.69
CA TRP A 143 7.13 -3.85 3.23
C TRP A 143 8.52 -3.85 2.60
N LEU A 144 9.39 -2.91 3.01
CA LEU A 144 10.75 -2.83 2.49
C LEU A 144 11.54 -4.11 2.75
N ILE A 145 11.46 -4.64 3.98
CA ILE A 145 12.10 -5.91 4.35
C ILE A 145 11.56 -7.05 3.47
N ALA A 146 10.24 -7.14 3.29
CA ALA A 146 9.62 -8.16 2.45
C ALA A 146 10.13 -8.10 1.01
N MET A 147 10.20 -6.91 0.43
CA MET A 147 10.63 -6.70 -0.96
C MET A 147 12.13 -6.98 -1.16
N ILE A 148 12.98 -6.53 -0.24
CA ILE A 148 14.42 -6.81 -0.25
C ILE A 148 14.67 -8.32 -0.07
N ALA A 149 14.06 -8.95 0.93
CA ALA A 149 14.23 -10.37 1.19
C ALA A 149 13.72 -11.23 0.02
N THR A 150 12.59 -10.85 -0.59
CA THR A 150 12.06 -11.51 -1.80
C THR A 150 13.00 -11.36 -2.99
N ALA A 151 13.53 -10.15 -3.23
CA ALA A 151 14.48 -9.89 -4.29
C ALA A 151 15.75 -10.74 -4.12
N LEU A 152 16.33 -10.76 -2.91
CA LEU A 152 17.52 -11.55 -2.60
C LEU A 152 17.27 -13.06 -2.70
N ALA A 153 16.12 -13.54 -2.22
CA ALA A 153 15.74 -14.95 -2.32
C ALA A 153 15.63 -15.40 -3.78
N LEU A 154 14.97 -14.60 -4.62
CA LEU A 154 14.85 -14.86 -6.05
C LEU A 154 16.20 -14.82 -6.76
N ARG A 155 17.08 -13.88 -6.40
CA ARG A 155 18.44 -13.80 -6.95
C ARG A 155 19.28 -15.03 -6.62
N ARG A 156 19.21 -15.53 -5.38
CA ARG A 156 19.89 -16.76 -4.97
C ARG A 156 19.32 -18.00 -5.67
N ALA A 157 18.04 -17.97 -6.04
CA ALA A 157 17.40 -19.01 -6.83
C ALA A 157 17.57 -18.83 -8.36
N GLY A 158 18.55 -18.03 -8.81
CA GLY A 158 18.88 -17.87 -10.23
C GLY A 158 17.98 -16.93 -11.03
N ALA A 159 17.04 -16.20 -10.40
CA ALA A 159 16.18 -15.27 -11.14
C ALA A 159 16.99 -14.09 -11.72
N PRO A 160 16.65 -13.57 -12.91
CA PRO A 160 17.35 -12.45 -13.55
C PRO A 160 17.44 -11.17 -12.69
N ARG A 161 18.53 -10.39 -12.83
CA ARG A 161 18.79 -9.18 -12.01
C ARG A 161 17.67 -8.15 -12.13
N ARG A 162 17.08 -8.01 -13.33
CA ARG A 162 15.94 -7.10 -13.58
C ARG A 162 14.75 -7.35 -12.66
N ILE A 163 14.46 -8.60 -12.28
CA ILE A 163 13.34 -8.91 -11.36
C ILE A 163 13.63 -8.32 -9.99
N ALA A 164 14.86 -8.48 -9.49
CA ALA A 164 15.25 -7.89 -8.21
C ALA A 164 15.20 -6.36 -8.24
N VAL A 165 15.72 -5.73 -9.30
CA VAL A 165 15.65 -4.26 -9.44
C VAL A 165 14.21 -3.78 -9.41
N LEU A 166 13.30 -4.41 -10.17
CA LEU A 166 11.89 -4.04 -10.18
C LEU A 166 11.23 -4.22 -8.80
N LEU A 167 11.57 -5.28 -8.06
CA LEU A 167 11.08 -5.48 -6.69
C LEU A 167 11.60 -4.40 -5.73
N ILE A 168 12.87 -4.01 -5.83
CA ILE A 168 13.43 -2.94 -4.99
C ILE A 168 12.78 -1.59 -5.31
N VAL A 169 12.65 -1.25 -6.60
CA VAL A 169 11.96 -0.02 -7.01
C VAL A 169 10.51 -0.02 -6.55
N SER A 170 9.82 -1.17 -6.66
CA SER A 170 8.46 -1.33 -6.15
C SER A 170 8.38 -1.14 -4.63
N GLY A 171 9.33 -1.73 -3.91
CA GLY A 171 9.49 -1.57 -2.46
C GLY A 171 9.62 -0.12 -2.04
N LEU A 172 10.60 0.57 -2.61
CA LEU A 172 10.93 1.96 -2.29
C LEU A 172 9.80 2.92 -2.68
N ALA A 173 9.17 2.73 -3.83
CA ALA A 173 8.12 3.62 -4.30
C ALA A 173 6.87 3.54 -3.39
N LEU A 174 6.40 2.33 -3.02
CA LEU A 174 5.25 2.21 -2.11
C LEU A 174 5.57 2.70 -0.70
N ALA A 175 6.85 2.63 -0.29
CA ALA A 175 7.28 3.11 1.01
C ALA A 175 7.22 4.64 1.15
N ILE A 176 7.18 5.38 0.03
CA ILE A 176 6.97 6.83 0.03
C ILE A 176 5.48 7.13 0.24
N ASP A 177 4.64 6.63 -0.66
CA ASP A 177 3.19 6.77 -0.59
C ASP A 177 2.49 5.81 -1.57
N HIS A 178 1.21 5.54 -1.37
CA HIS A 178 0.38 4.68 -2.23
C HIS A 178 -0.48 5.38 -3.30
N PRO A 179 -0.80 6.68 -3.21
CA PRO A 179 -1.39 7.42 -4.32
C PRO A 179 -0.40 7.62 -5.47
N PHE A 180 -0.90 8.19 -6.57
CA PHE A 180 -0.05 8.65 -7.66
C PHE A 180 0.93 9.75 -7.17
N PRO A 181 2.20 9.75 -7.62
CA PRO A 181 2.80 8.84 -8.61
C PRO A 181 3.47 7.59 -8.02
N THR A 182 3.85 7.60 -6.75
CA THR A 182 4.75 6.60 -6.18
C THR A 182 4.10 5.23 -6.05
N GLY A 183 2.85 5.15 -5.60
CA GLY A 183 2.13 3.88 -5.55
C GLY A 183 1.86 3.31 -6.94
N THR A 184 1.62 4.16 -7.93
CA THR A 184 1.44 3.75 -9.32
C THR A 184 2.73 3.13 -9.88
N ILE A 185 3.88 3.76 -9.65
CA ILE A 185 5.20 3.22 -9.99
C ILE A 185 5.41 1.88 -9.27
N ALA A 186 5.07 1.81 -7.99
CA ALA A 186 5.27 0.62 -7.19
C ALA A 186 4.52 -0.59 -7.75
N MET A 187 3.23 -0.40 -8.05
CA MET A 187 2.35 -1.44 -8.58
C MET A 187 2.74 -1.82 -10.00
N PHE A 188 3.14 -0.86 -10.83
CA PHE A 188 3.61 -1.11 -12.19
C PHE A 188 4.88 -1.97 -12.19
N CYS A 189 5.89 -1.61 -11.38
CA CYS A 189 7.11 -2.40 -11.24
C CYS A 189 6.83 -3.81 -10.71
N LEU A 190 5.95 -3.95 -9.73
CA LEU A 190 5.58 -5.26 -9.17
C LEU A 190 4.87 -6.14 -10.21
N MET A 191 3.90 -5.59 -10.93
CA MET A 191 3.19 -6.27 -12.02
C MET A 191 4.18 -6.84 -13.05
N ILE A 192 5.17 -6.03 -13.46
CA ILE A 192 6.20 -6.46 -14.42
C ILE A 192 7.09 -7.53 -13.79
N ALA A 193 7.54 -7.36 -12.54
CA ALA A 193 8.37 -8.33 -11.85
C ALA A 193 7.70 -9.71 -11.77
N ILE A 194 6.41 -9.75 -11.40
CA ILE A 194 5.61 -10.97 -11.33
C ILE A 194 5.46 -11.60 -12.73
N SER A 195 5.11 -10.79 -13.72
CA SER A 195 4.96 -11.27 -15.10
C SER A 195 6.25 -11.87 -15.66
N LEU A 196 7.40 -11.24 -15.38
CA LEU A 196 8.70 -11.76 -15.77
C LEU A 196 9.06 -13.04 -15.02
N ARG A 197 8.79 -13.11 -13.70
CA ARG A 197 9.08 -14.31 -12.91
C ARG A 197 8.29 -15.51 -13.40
N GLU A 198 6.99 -15.35 -13.63
CA GLU A 198 6.14 -16.42 -14.15
C GLU A 198 6.64 -16.89 -15.52
N ARG A 199 7.04 -16.00 -16.44
CA ARG A 199 7.64 -16.42 -17.72
C ARG A 199 8.93 -17.24 -17.55
N THR A 200 9.81 -16.83 -16.63
CA THR A 200 11.10 -17.54 -16.41
C THR A 200 10.95 -18.90 -15.75
N ARG A 201 9.89 -19.13 -14.95
CA ARG A 201 9.67 -20.40 -14.24
C ARG A 201 9.28 -21.56 -15.15
N TYR A 202 8.83 -21.29 -16.38
CA TYR A 202 8.37 -22.31 -17.33
C TYR A 202 9.26 -22.41 -18.58
N ALA A 203 10.36 -21.65 -18.64
CA ALA A 203 11.35 -21.74 -19.72
C ALA A 203 12.52 -22.67 -19.37
N SER A 204 12.49 -23.24 -18.15
CA SER A 204 13.43 -24.21 -17.57
C SER A 204 12.70 -25.52 -17.30
#